data_AF-A0A4Q3AQJ4-F1
#
_entry.id   AF-A0A4Q3AQJ4-F1
#
_cell.length_a   1.000
_cell.length_b   1.000
_cell.length_c   1.000
_cell.angle_alpha   90.00
_cell.angle_beta   90.00
_cell.angle_gamma   90.00
#
_symmetry.space_group_name_H-M   'P 1'
#
loop_
_entity.id
_entity.type
_entity.pdbx_description
1 polymer ?
#
loop_
_entity_poly.entity_id
_entity_poly.type
_entity_poly.pdbx_seq_one_letter_code
_entity_poly.pdbx_strand_id
1 'polypeptide(L)'
;MSDTGTTNPLLNEVVTFIQNDIPGFEAGTYKLQLTQTLVDGADGGGTINEDPIALDYKFAVSGDRFAFAQPDSAVFAVFPPDTASGAWDTVFPHAVFPLSNLPWIRSPTKAHPEPNAVGDIPTWLYVLLLDDDDAKAGNFSLDPATGVIGDLFPASFYSKSSLKSGVSYFSDGGDATALEPGQAMDSPIQYLDVPLSLFWQVAPTLADLALMAHVREVSFIQKPTISSVTDVGQPAGAFSIVFGNRLPQDGANTRCYLVSLEALEDYLPTSPDGGAPKAGQDGRQLLRLAVLRSWRFRSTGQPATFVDALLALNQDDAAPSGEKRTVLQLPYAGANAALQAGFEMGYVPLNTVMRTGEDTLSWYRGPLAPYANAVVPPALPVTSPDAALIFDPTTGMFDMSYGTAWTIGRMVALQDQSFSVPLYGWKQGVHQKLLASVSGGILAQRLAALSATPLPMHVAARVPELDTASFDSAHHLILHALAGRD
;
A
#
# COMPACT_ATOMS: atom_id res chain seq x y z
N MET A 1 12.09 34.06 -11.16
CA MET A 1 11.34 34.99 -10.29
C MET A 1 10.49 34.13 -9.38
N SER A 2 10.90 34.00 -8.12
CA SER A 2 10.20 33.21 -7.10
C SER A 2 9.00 34.01 -6.60
N ASP A 3 7.80 33.55 -6.92
CA ASP A 3 6.55 34.13 -6.44
C ASP A 3 6.36 33.74 -4.96
N THR A 4 6.62 34.70 -4.06
CA THR A 4 6.46 34.57 -2.60
C THR A 4 5.05 34.97 -2.15
N GLY A 5 4.01 34.44 -2.82
CA GLY A 5 2.65 34.96 -2.73
C GLY A 5 1.59 34.08 -2.06
N THR A 6 1.85 32.79 -1.79
CA THR A 6 0.82 31.90 -1.23
C THR A 6 1.37 31.06 -0.08
N THR A 7 1.00 31.42 1.15
CA THR A 7 1.20 30.63 2.38
C THR A 7 0.24 29.44 2.43
N ASN A 8 0.07 28.72 1.32
CA ASN A 8 -0.66 27.46 1.32
C ASN A 8 0.38 26.33 1.28
N PRO A 9 0.66 25.66 2.41
CA PRO A 9 1.70 24.64 2.50
C PRO A 9 1.47 23.47 1.53
N LEU A 10 0.22 23.24 1.09
CA LEU A 10 -0.13 22.20 0.11
C LEU A 10 0.24 22.56 -1.33
N LEU A 11 0.42 23.84 -1.65
CA LEU A 11 0.79 24.33 -3.00
C LEU A 11 2.30 24.44 -3.21
N ASN A 12 3.11 24.23 -2.17
CA ASN A 12 4.57 24.33 -2.19
C ASN A 12 5.27 22.97 -2.26
N GLU A 13 4.53 21.88 -2.49
CA GLU A 13 5.14 20.55 -2.65
C GLU A 13 5.75 20.41 -4.04
N VAL A 14 7.08 20.25 -4.09
CA VAL A 14 7.82 20.01 -5.34
C VAL A 14 7.73 18.53 -5.67
N VAL A 15 7.29 18.22 -6.89
CA VAL A 15 7.38 16.88 -7.49
C VAL A 15 8.51 16.92 -8.51
N THR A 16 9.53 16.07 -8.32
CA THR A 16 10.64 15.95 -9.27
C THR A 16 10.39 14.76 -10.19
N PHE A 17 10.57 14.99 -11.49
CA PHE A 17 10.56 13.94 -12.50
C PHE A 17 12.01 13.68 -12.94
N ILE A 18 12.44 12.43 -12.77
CA ILE A 18 13.77 11.96 -13.15
C ILE A 18 13.57 10.96 -14.28
N GLN A 19 14.28 11.16 -15.40
CA GLN A 19 14.05 10.39 -16.62
C GLN A 19 14.33 8.90 -16.44
N ASN A 20 15.46 8.56 -15.81
CA ASN A 20 15.84 7.19 -15.51
C ASN A 20 16.67 7.13 -14.22
N ASP A 21 16.66 5.95 -13.60
CA ASP A 21 17.51 5.60 -12.47
C ASP A 21 18.21 4.28 -12.80
N ILE A 22 19.41 4.39 -13.37
CA ILE A 22 20.19 3.24 -13.85
C ILE A 22 20.94 2.65 -12.65
N PRO A 23 20.75 1.37 -12.31
CA PRO A 23 21.44 0.77 -11.19
C PRO A 23 22.94 0.60 -11.49
N GLY A 24 23.77 0.71 -10.45
CA GLY A 24 25.23 0.52 -10.59
C GLY A 24 25.64 -0.91 -10.95
N PHE A 25 24.81 -1.90 -10.63
CA PHE A 25 24.91 -3.27 -11.11
C PHE A 25 23.55 -3.73 -11.63
N GLU A 26 23.56 -4.40 -12.77
CA GLU A 26 22.37 -5.02 -13.37
C GLU A 26 22.04 -6.34 -12.66
N ALA A 27 20.87 -6.90 -12.95
CA ALA A 27 20.58 -8.29 -12.56
C ALA A 27 21.49 -9.24 -13.34
N GLY A 28 22.19 -10.13 -12.64
CA GLY A 28 23.12 -11.05 -13.30
C GLY A 28 24.16 -11.66 -12.38
N THR A 29 25.05 -12.46 -12.96
CA THR A 29 26.15 -13.10 -12.24
C THR A 29 27.46 -12.35 -12.47
N TYR A 30 28.10 -11.93 -11.39
CA TYR A 30 29.34 -11.17 -11.39
C TYR A 30 30.47 -11.97 -10.76
N LYS A 31 31.69 -11.63 -11.18
CA LYS A 31 32.93 -12.19 -10.64
C LYS A 31 33.82 -11.05 -10.16
N LEU A 32 34.04 -10.96 -8.85
CA LEU A 32 35.05 -10.11 -8.26
C LEU A 32 36.38 -10.86 -8.29
N GLN A 33 37.36 -10.34 -9.04
CA GLN A 33 38.71 -10.86 -9.09
C GLN A 33 39.63 -9.92 -8.31
N LEU A 34 40.17 -10.39 -7.19
CA LEU A 34 41.17 -9.67 -6.40
C LEU A 34 42.54 -10.21 -6.76
N THR A 35 43.45 -9.34 -7.19
CA THR A 35 44.86 -9.70 -7.43
C THR A 35 45.76 -8.93 -6.48
N GLN A 36 46.65 -9.64 -5.78
CA GLN A 36 47.66 -9.04 -4.90
C GLN A 36 49.06 -9.45 -5.34
N THR A 37 49.92 -8.46 -5.54
CA THR A 37 51.35 -8.65 -5.78
C THR A 37 52.12 -8.19 -4.55
N LEU A 38 52.97 -9.05 -4.00
CA LEU A 38 53.79 -8.77 -2.83
C LEU A 38 55.22 -8.46 -3.30
N VAL A 39 55.72 -7.30 -2.93
CA VAL A 39 57.10 -6.89 -3.19
C VAL A 39 57.81 -6.62 -1.87
N ASP A 40 59.05 -7.09 -1.74
CA ASP A 40 59.89 -6.79 -0.59
C ASP A 40 60.48 -5.39 -0.73
N GLY A 41 60.55 -4.65 0.38
CA GLY A 41 60.77 -3.21 0.38
C GLY A 41 61.80 -2.71 1.37
N ALA A 42 63.08 -2.87 1.05
CA ALA A 42 64.09 -1.81 1.07
C ALA A 42 65.33 -2.30 0.32
N ASP A 43 65.68 -1.64 -0.78
CA ASP A 43 66.89 -1.88 -1.59
C ASP A 43 66.91 -3.18 -2.44
N GLY A 44 66.05 -3.25 -3.47
CA GLY A 44 66.33 -4.04 -4.68
C GLY A 44 65.41 -5.24 -4.96
N GLY A 45 64.16 -4.97 -5.35
CA GLY A 45 63.53 -5.60 -6.52
C GLY A 45 63.30 -7.12 -6.54
N GLY A 46 63.30 -7.81 -5.40
CA GLY A 46 62.90 -9.22 -5.33
C GLY A 46 61.38 -9.37 -5.27
N THR A 47 60.76 -9.90 -6.33
CA THR A 47 59.35 -10.30 -6.31
C THR A 47 59.16 -11.42 -5.27
N ILE A 48 58.31 -11.23 -4.26
CA ILE A 48 58.06 -12.26 -3.22
C ILE A 48 57.24 -13.42 -3.80
N ASN A 49 56.33 -13.10 -4.73
CA ASN A 49 55.57 -14.05 -5.51
C ASN A 49 55.87 -13.89 -7.01
N GLU A 50 56.13 -14.98 -7.71
CA GLU A 50 56.33 -14.96 -9.16
C GLU A 50 55.03 -14.62 -9.90
N ASP A 51 53.89 -15.10 -9.41
CA ASP A 51 52.55 -14.81 -9.93
C ASP A 51 51.67 -14.08 -8.89
N PRO A 52 50.82 -13.12 -9.29
CA PRO A 52 49.86 -12.46 -8.40
C PRO A 52 48.97 -13.48 -7.69
N ILE A 53 48.76 -13.30 -6.38
CA ILE A 53 47.77 -14.07 -5.64
C ILE A 53 46.40 -13.60 -6.12
N ALA A 54 45.68 -14.48 -6.82
CA ALA A 54 44.35 -14.20 -7.32
C ALA A 54 43.28 -14.89 -6.46
N LEU A 55 42.28 -14.12 -6.01
CA LEU A 55 41.07 -14.64 -5.38
C LEU A 55 39.88 -14.29 -6.26
N ASP A 56 39.12 -15.32 -6.63
CA ASP A 56 37.91 -15.18 -7.42
C ASP A 56 36.68 -15.38 -6.52
N TYR A 57 35.85 -14.35 -6.39
CA TYR A 57 34.57 -14.40 -5.67
C TYR A 57 33.42 -14.20 -6.65
N LYS A 58 32.54 -15.18 -6.77
CA LYS A 58 31.34 -15.09 -7.62
C LYS A 58 30.14 -14.69 -6.77
N PHE A 59 29.38 -13.71 -7.23
CA PHE A 59 28.12 -13.30 -6.61
C PHE A 59 27.08 -13.00 -7.68
N ALA A 60 25.80 -12.98 -7.30
CA ALA A 60 24.72 -12.64 -8.21
C ALA A 60 23.91 -11.48 -7.64
N VAL A 61 23.52 -10.57 -8.53
CA VAL A 61 22.56 -9.50 -8.23
C VAL A 61 21.20 -10.01 -8.68
N SER A 62 20.28 -10.15 -7.73
CA SER A 62 18.93 -10.63 -8.01
C SER A 62 18.09 -9.54 -8.66
N GLY A 63 17.36 -9.90 -9.72
CA GLY A 63 16.27 -9.10 -10.26
C GLY A 63 15.13 -10.00 -10.68
N ASP A 64 13.91 -9.69 -10.29
CA ASP A 64 12.75 -10.43 -10.78
C ASP A 64 12.63 -10.28 -12.30
N ARG A 65 12.25 -11.37 -12.98
CA ARG A 65 12.36 -11.49 -14.45
C ARG A 65 11.05 -11.89 -15.12
N PHE A 66 10.51 -13.04 -14.71
CA PHE A 66 9.29 -13.62 -15.29
C PHE A 66 8.12 -13.71 -14.29
N ALA A 67 8.42 -13.49 -13.01
CA ALA A 67 7.46 -13.36 -11.92
C ALA A 67 8.11 -12.53 -10.82
N PHE A 68 7.31 -11.77 -10.08
CA PHE A 68 7.78 -11.14 -8.84
C PHE A 68 7.82 -12.17 -7.72
N ALA A 69 8.95 -12.27 -7.01
CA ALA A 69 9.06 -13.14 -5.84
C ALA A 69 8.09 -12.72 -4.73
N GLN A 70 7.84 -11.41 -4.61
CA GLN A 70 6.90 -10.81 -3.68
C GLN A 70 5.99 -9.79 -4.40
N PRO A 71 4.90 -10.24 -5.05
CA PRO A 71 4.09 -9.39 -5.92
C PRO A 71 3.39 -8.23 -5.19
N ASP A 72 3.08 -8.39 -3.90
CA ASP A 72 2.40 -7.37 -3.09
C ASP A 72 3.32 -6.25 -2.60
N SER A 73 4.63 -6.49 -2.56
CA SER A 73 5.63 -5.45 -2.28
C SER A 73 6.27 -4.91 -3.55
N ALA A 74 6.30 -5.69 -4.64
CA ALA A 74 6.89 -5.25 -5.90
C ALA A 74 6.06 -4.15 -6.59
N VAL A 75 4.73 -4.25 -6.58
CA VAL A 75 3.84 -3.26 -7.19
C VAL A 75 3.15 -2.45 -6.11
N PHE A 76 3.43 -1.13 -6.07
CA PHE A 76 2.85 -0.23 -5.09
C PHE A 76 1.38 0.10 -5.42
N ALA A 77 1.11 0.44 -6.67
CA ALA A 77 -0.24 0.76 -7.15
C ALA A 77 -0.36 0.53 -8.66
N VAL A 78 -1.59 0.35 -9.12
CA VAL A 78 -1.94 0.36 -10.55
C VAL A 78 -3.04 1.37 -10.80
N PHE A 79 -3.03 1.96 -11.99
CA PHE A 79 -4.04 2.92 -12.39
C PHE A 79 -4.45 2.71 -13.86
N PRO A 80 -5.75 2.73 -14.20
CA PRO A 80 -6.90 2.73 -13.30
C PRO A 80 -6.90 1.56 -12.30
N PRO A 81 -7.51 1.71 -11.10
CA PRO A 81 -7.49 0.66 -10.10
C PRO A 81 -8.17 -0.63 -10.58
N ASP A 82 -7.73 -1.77 -10.05
CA ASP A 82 -8.32 -3.05 -10.41
C ASP A 82 -9.82 -3.09 -10.06
N THR A 83 -10.61 -3.64 -10.98
CA THR A 83 -12.08 -3.71 -10.97
C THR A 83 -12.81 -2.35 -10.94
N ALA A 84 -12.11 -1.24 -11.18
CA ALA A 84 -12.74 0.08 -11.20
C ALA A 84 -13.58 0.31 -12.46
N SER A 85 -14.55 1.22 -12.35
CA SER A 85 -15.35 1.74 -13.45
C SER A 85 -15.36 3.27 -13.39
N GLY A 86 -15.14 3.96 -14.51
CA GLY A 86 -15.09 5.42 -14.54
C GLY A 86 -14.67 6.02 -15.88
N ALA A 87 -14.40 7.32 -15.91
CA ALA A 87 -13.90 8.04 -17.09
C ALA A 87 -12.39 7.84 -17.26
N TRP A 88 -12.01 6.75 -17.92
CA TRP A 88 -10.60 6.36 -18.09
C TRP A 88 -10.12 6.44 -19.55
N ASP A 89 -11.00 6.84 -20.47
CA ASP A 89 -10.78 6.98 -21.92
C ASP A 89 -9.65 7.96 -22.30
N THR A 90 -9.26 8.84 -21.37
CA THR A 90 -8.19 9.83 -21.56
C THR A 90 -6.91 9.52 -20.77
N VAL A 91 -6.82 8.35 -20.12
CA VAL A 91 -5.70 7.99 -19.25
C VAL A 91 -4.93 6.81 -19.84
N PHE A 92 -3.61 6.95 -19.96
CA PHE A 92 -2.72 5.81 -20.18
C PHE A 92 -2.58 4.99 -18.90
N PRO A 93 -2.93 3.69 -18.93
CA PRO A 93 -2.78 2.86 -17.74
C PRO A 93 -1.31 2.68 -17.37
N HIS A 94 -1.06 2.63 -16.07
CA HIS A 94 0.29 2.60 -15.54
C HIS A 94 0.39 1.82 -14.23
N ALA A 95 1.60 1.35 -13.94
CA ALA A 95 1.96 0.70 -12.69
C ALA A 95 3.02 1.53 -11.98
N VAL A 96 2.89 1.65 -10.66
CA VAL A 96 3.81 2.36 -9.78
C VAL A 96 4.55 1.34 -8.93
N PHE A 97 5.88 1.48 -8.84
CA PHE A 97 6.75 0.59 -8.08
C PHE A 97 7.48 1.38 -6.99
N PRO A 98 7.71 0.77 -5.82
CA PRO A 98 8.48 1.40 -4.75
C PRO A 98 9.98 1.45 -5.05
N LEU A 99 10.47 0.59 -5.94
CA LEU A 99 11.86 0.57 -6.35
C LEU A 99 12.06 1.48 -7.58
N SER A 100 12.86 2.53 -7.45
CA SER A 100 13.08 3.54 -8.50
C SER A 100 13.81 3.01 -9.73
N ASN A 101 14.72 2.06 -9.57
CA ASN A 101 15.52 1.51 -10.66
C ASN A 101 14.92 0.25 -11.31
N LEU A 102 13.74 -0.23 -10.87
CA LEU A 102 13.11 -1.46 -11.38
C LEU A 102 12.89 -1.47 -12.91
N PRO A 103 12.54 -0.35 -13.58
CA PRO A 103 12.40 -0.33 -15.04
C PRO A 103 13.73 -0.46 -15.80
N TRP A 104 14.89 -0.29 -15.14
CA TRP A 104 16.21 -0.26 -15.77
C TRP A 104 17.22 -1.28 -15.22
N ILE A 105 16.81 -2.14 -14.27
CA ILE A 105 17.61 -3.30 -13.82
C ILE A 105 17.80 -4.36 -14.91
N ARG A 106 16.91 -4.37 -15.93
CA ARG A 106 17.01 -5.20 -17.13
C ARG A 106 16.77 -4.36 -18.38
N SER A 107 17.07 -4.92 -19.54
CA SER A 107 16.94 -4.23 -20.83
C SER A 107 16.03 -4.99 -21.80
N PRO A 108 15.19 -4.30 -22.62
CA PRO A 108 14.48 -4.95 -23.71
C PRO A 108 15.42 -5.39 -24.85
N THR A 109 16.66 -4.91 -24.85
CA THR A 109 17.70 -5.26 -25.82
C THR A 109 18.60 -6.38 -25.33
N LYS A 110 19.23 -7.12 -26.27
CA LYS A 110 20.18 -8.20 -25.93
C LYS A 110 21.50 -7.67 -25.34
N ALA A 111 21.83 -6.42 -25.63
CA ALA A 111 22.94 -5.68 -25.03
C ALA A 111 22.39 -4.65 -24.04
N HIS A 112 22.94 -4.60 -22.83
CA HIS A 112 22.51 -3.64 -21.82
C HIS A 112 23.22 -2.28 -21.98
N PRO A 113 22.55 -1.18 -21.63
CA PRO A 113 23.17 0.14 -21.56
C PRO A 113 24.14 0.22 -20.38
N GLU A 114 25.29 0.86 -20.58
CA GLU A 114 26.29 1.05 -19.52
C GLU A 114 25.69 1.84 -18.32
N PRO A 115 26.17 1.61 -17.08
CA PRO A 115 25.66 2.30 -15.89
C PRO A 115 25.75 3.84 -15.93
N ASN A 116 26.62 4.38 -16.78
CA ASN A 116 26.81 5.82 -17.00
C ASN A 116 26.23 6.30 -18.34
N ALA A 117 25.36 5.51 -18.97
CA ALA A 117 24.70 5.88 -20.21
C ALA A 117 23.92 7.19 -20.01
N VAL A 118 24.08 8.10 -20.97
CA VAL A 118 23.42 9.41 -20.97
C VAL A 118 22.34 9.40 -22.03
N GLY A 119 21.14 9.84 -21.65
CA GLY A 119 20.00 9.98 -22.56
C GLY A 119 18.80 9.15 -22.11
N ASP A 120 17.88 8.94 -23.04
CA ASP A 120 16.67 8.15 -22.80
C ASP A 120 17.01 6.66 -22.92
N ILE A 121 16.71 5.90 -21.87
CA ILE A 121 17.06 4.48 -21.77
C ILE A 121 15.78 3.65 -21.75
N PRO A 122 15.63 2.66 -22.64
CA PRO A 122 14.40 1.90 -22.76
C PRO A 122 14.13 1.01 -21.55
N THR A 123 12.90 1.04 -21.05
CA THR A 123 12.45 0.13 -19.98
C THR A 123 12.18 -1.27 -20.52
N TRP A 124 12.53 -2.29 -19.74
CA TRP A 124 12.15 -3.68 -20.04
C TRP A 124 10.72 -4.02 -19.61
N LEU A 125 10.06 -3.14 -18.86
CA LEU A 125 8.68 -3.27 -18.42
C LEU A 125 7.74 -2.47 -19.31
N TYR A 126 6.58 -3.04 -19.60
CA TYR A 126 5.53 -2.40 -20.39
C TYR A 126 4.14 -2.80 -19.87
N VAL A 127 3.21 -1.85 -19.84
CA VAL A 127 1.79 -2.12 -19.57
C VAL A 127 1.06 -2.35 -20.89
N LEU A 128 0.88 -3.62 -21.23
CA LEU A 128 0.10 -4.07 -22.38
C LEU A 128 -1.39 -3.91 -22.10
N LEU A 129 -2.10 -3.24 -23.00
CA LEU A 129 -3.53 -2.98 -22.90
C LEU A 129 -4.31 -3.71 -23.99
N LEU A 130 -5.25 -4.56 -23.58
CA LEU A 130 -6.12 -5.33 -24.47
C LEU A 130 -7.58 -5.21 -24.06
N ASP A 131 -8.46 -5.23 -25.04
CA ASP A 131 -9.92 -5.21 -24.84
C ASP A 131 -10.60 -6.46 -25.42
N ASP A 132 -11.89 -6.61 -25.13
CA ASP A 132 -12.70 -7.75 -25.59
C ASP A 132 -12.79 -7.84 -27.13
N ASP A 133 -12.57 -6.74 -27.86
CA ASP A 133 -12.62 -6.74 -29.32
C ASP A 133 -11.29 -7.22 -29.94
N ASP A 134 -10.15 -6.88 -29.32
CA ASP A 134 -8.86 -7.47 -29.67
C ASP A 134 -8.90 -9.00 -29.55
N ALA A 135 -9.47 -9.50 -28.45
CA ALA A 135 -9.61 -10.94 -28.18
C ALA A 135 -10.44 -11.66 -29.24
N LYS A 136 -11.54 -11.03 -29.68
CA LYS A 136 -12.39 -11.55 -30.75
C LYS A 136 -11.68 -11.52 -32.09
N ALA A 137 -10.99 -10.42 -32.42
CA ALA A 137 -10.28 -10.25 -33.68
C ALA A 137 -9.10 -11.22 -33.81
N GLY A 138 -8.36 -11.45 -32.72
CA GLY A 138 -7.21 -12.36 -32.67
C GLY A 138 -7.57 -13.81 -32.33
N ASN A 139 -8.83 -14.11 -31.96
CA ASN A 139 -9.30 -15.42 -31.50
C ASN A 139 -8.40 -16.03 -30.41
N PHE A 140 -8.16 -15.29 -29.34
CA PHE A 140 -7.32 -15.71 -28.21
C PHE A 140 -7.98 -15.37 -26.86
N SER A 141 -7.44 -15.96 -25.79
CA SER A 141 -7.92 -15.70 -24.42
C SER A 141 -7.18 -14.53 -23.79
N LEU A 142 -7.92 -13.66 -23.11
CA LEU A 142 -7.36 -12.58 -22.30
C LEU A 142 -7.03 -13.01 -20.86
N ASP A 143 -7.36 -14.23 -20.44
CA ASP A 143 -7.02 -14.70 -19.10
C ASP A 143 -5.58 -15.21 -19.08
N PRO A 144 -4.68 -14.67 -18.22
CA PRO A 144 -3.33 -15.20 -18.08
C PRO A 144 -3.36 -16.68 -17.68
N ALA A 145 -2.55 -17.49 -18.34
CA ALA A 145 -2.38 -18.88 -18.00
C ALA A 145 -1.24 -19.05 -16.98
N THR A 146 -1.40 -19.98 -16.05
CA THR A 146 -0.34 -20.38 -15.13
C THR A 146 0.52 -21.46 -15.78
N GLY A 147 1.83 -21.29 -15.74
CA GLY A 147 2.80 -22.30 -16.16
C GLY A 147 4.10 -22.18 -15.41
N VAL A 148 5.19 -22.60 -16.05
CA VAL A 148 6.54 -22.57 -15.48
C VAL A 148 7.53 -21.91 -16.41
N ILE A 149 8.71 -21.50 -15.92
CA ILE A 149 9.75 -20.87 -16.77
C ILE A 149 10.10 -21.74 -17.99
N GLY A 150 10.07 -23.07 -17.86
CA GLY A 150 10.29 -23.99 -18.97
C GLY A 150 9.31 -23.80 -20.15
N ASP A 151 8.11 -23.25 -19.92
CA ASP A 151 7.13 -22.93 -20.96
C ASP A 151 7.54 -21.74 -21.85
N LEU A 152 8.61 -21.02 -21.51
CA LEU A 152 9.23 -19.97 -22.32
C LEU A 152 10.27 -20.53 -23.31
N PHE A 153 10.62 -21.81 -23.16
CA PHE A 153 11.56 -22.51 -24.05
C PHE A 153 10.81 -23.29 -25.14
N PRO A 154 11.43 -23.49 -26.32
CA PRO A 154 10.86 -24.34 -27.36
C PRO A 154 10.81 -25.81 -26.89
N ALA A 155 9.84 -26.57 -27.42
CA ALA A 155 9.66 -27.99 -27.08
C ALA A 155 10.86 -28.88 -27.45
N SER A 156 11.71 -28.43 -28.38
CA SER A 156 12.98 -29.07 -28.72
C SER A 156 13.99 -29.05 -27.57
N PHE A 157 13.89 -28.06 -26.68
CA PHE A 157 14.78 -27.90 -25.52
C PHE A 157 14.11 -28.40 -24.24
N TYR A 158 12.87 -27.98 -23.98
CA TYR A 158 12.08 -28.43 -22.84
C TYR A 158 10.87 -29.23 -23.31
N SER A 159 10.98 -30.56 -23.23
CA SER A 159 9.96 -31.49 -23.77
C SER A 159 8.56 -31.33 -23.17
N LYS A 160 8.44 -30.73 -21.98
CA LYS A 160 7.17 -30.45 -21.31
C LYS A 160 6.61 -29.05 -21.64
N SER A 161 7.30 -28.27 -22.47
CA SER A 161 6.87 -26.91 -22.83
C SER A 161 5.52 -26.94 -23.54
N SER A 162 4.63 -26.06 -23.09
CA SER A 162 3.32 -25.81 -23.69
C SER A 162 3.35 -24.74 -24.80
N LEU A 163 4.53 -24.25 -25.20
CA LEU A 163 4.70 -23.18 -26.20
C LEU A 163 4.25 -23.61 -27.61
N LYS A 164 4.28 -24.92 -27.91
CA LYS A 164 3.91 -25.50 -29.21
C LYS A 164 4.71 -24.85 -30.36
N SER A 165 4.03 -24.24 -31.33
CA SER A 165 4.61 -23.52 -32.47
C SER A 165 4.69 -22.00 -32.25
N GLY A 166 4.46 -21.52 -31.03
CA GLY A 166 4.62 -20.13 -30.65
C GLY A 166 6.08 -19.73 -30.46
N VAL A 167 6.30 -18.45 -30.22
CA VAL A 167 7.60 -17.83 -29.95
C VAL A 167 7.60 -17.17 -28.57
N SER A 168 8.75 -17.07 -27.92
CA SER A 168 8.95 -16.47 -26.61
C SER A 168 10.42 -16.09 -26.40
N TYR A 169 10.81 -15.73 -25.16
CA TYR A 169 12.13 -15.21 -24.79
C TYR A 169 13.32 -16.07 -25.24
N PHE A 170 13.16 -17.40 -25.28
CA PHE A 170 14.25 -18.34 -25.58
C PHE A 170 14.10 -19.05 -26.93
N SER A 171 13.23 -18.54 -27.82
CA SER A 171 12.95 -19.15 -29.13
C SER A 171 14.12 -19.09 -30.11
N ASP A 172 15.07 -18.18 -29.92
CA ASP A 172 16.25 -18.01 -30.79
C ASP A 172 17.37 -19.05 -30.50
N GLY A 173 17.11 -20.04 -29.64
CA GLY A 173 18.07 -21.08 -29.28
C GLY A 173 18.70 -20.90 -27.90
N GLY A 174 17.96 -20.34 -26.93
CA GLY A 174 18.42 -20.23 -25.54
C GLY A 174 18.70 -21.61 -24.92
N ASP A 175 19.72 -21.68 -24.07
CA ASP A 175 20.10 -22.89 -23.33
C ASP A 175 19.84 -22.74 -21.82
N ALA A 176 20.23 -23.74 -21.03
CA ALA A 176 20.06 -23.71 -19.57
C ALA A 176 20.90 -22.62 -18.88
N THR A 177 21.92 -22.06 -19.56
CA THR A 177 22.71 -20.94 -19.02
C THR A 177 21.96 -19.60 -19.08
N ALA A 178 20.83 -19.57 -19.79
CA ALA A 178 19.93 -18.42 -19.81
C ALA A 178 19.11 -18.25 -18.51
N LEU A 179 19.11 -19.25 -17.62
CA LEU A 179 18.52 -19.14 -16.29
C LEU A 179 19.49 -18.51 -15.30
N GLU A 180 18.98 -17.58 -14.50
CA GLU A 180 19.76 -16.93 -13.45
C GLU A 180 19.74 -17.71 -12.13
N PRO A 181 20.72 -17.49 -11.23
CA PRO A 181 20.71 -18.09 -9.90
C PRO A 181 19.38 -17.85 -9.17
N GLY A 182 18.75 -18.93 -8.72
CA GLY A 182 17.43 -18.88 -8.07
C GLY A 182 16.25 -19.17 -9.01
N GLN A 183 16.48 -19.28 -10.32
CA GLN A 183 15.47 -19.70 -11.29
C GLN A 183 15.62 -21.19 -11.60
N ALA A 184 14.48 -21.87 -11.71
CA ALA A 184 14.42 -23.25 -12.15
C ALA A 184 13.36 -23.40 -13.26
N MET A 185 13.50 -24.42 -14.10
CA MET A 185 12.57 -24.68 -15.20
C MET A 185 11.12 -24.91 -14.73
N ASP A 186 10.94 -25.34 -13.49
CA ASP A 186 9.65 -25.57 -12.83
C ASP A 186 9.18 -24.39 -11.96
N SER A 187 9.94 -23.29 -11.91
CA SER A 187 9.51 -22.08 -11.20
C SER A 187 8.22 -21.53 -11.81
N PRO A 188 7.21 -21.22 -10.99
CA PRO A 188 5.89 -20.82 -11.48
C PRO A 188 5.92 -19.43 -12.09
N ILE A 189 5.20 -19.25 -13.19
CA ILE A 189 4.99 -17.96 -13.86
C ILE A 189 3.53 -17.84 -14.32
N GLN A 190 3.12 -16.62 -14.61
CA GLN A 190 1.94 -16.37 -15.43
C GLN A 190 2.38 -15.90 -16.82
N TYR A 191 1.65 -16.29 -17.85
CA TYR A 191 1.93 -15.88 -19.21
C TYR A 191 0.65 -15.60 -20.01
N LEU A 192 0.80 -14.85 -21.08
CA LEU A 192 -0.26 -14.55 -22.04
C LEU A 192 0.24 -14.85 -23.46
N ASP A 193 -0.55 -15.59 -24.23
CA ASP A 193 -0.27 -15.90 -25.64
C ASP A 193 -1.01 -14.90 -26.53
N VAL A 194 -0.27 -13.98 -27.16
CA VAL A 194 -0.82 -12.91 -28.01
C VAL A 194 -0.42 -13.16 -29.47
N PRO A 195 -1.33 -13.07 -30.46
CA PRO A 195 -0.97 -13.15 -31.87
C PRO A 195 0.07 -12.09 -32.24
N LEU A 196 1.14 -12.46 -32.94
CA LEU A 196 2.21 -11.54 -33.33
C LEU A 196 1.69 -10.35 -34.16
N SER A 197 0.72 -10.59 -35.04
CA SER A 197 0.08 -9.52 -35.83
C SER A 197 -0.61 -8.47 -34.96
N LEU A 198 -1.21 -8.87 -33.84
CA LEU A 198 -1.81 -7.96 -32.86
C LEU A 198 -0.72 -7.31 -32.02
N PHE A 199 0.26 -8.08 -31.55
CA PHE A 199 1.38 -7.55 -30.77
C PHE A 199 2.09 -6.42 -31.50
N TRP A 200 2.39 -6.56 -32.79
CA TRP A 200 3.04 -5.50 -33.57
C TRP A 200 2.19 -4.25 -33.78
N GLN A 201 0.87 -4.32 -33.59
CA GLN A 201 -0.01 -3.14 -33.67
C GLN A 201 -0.07 -2.38 -32.34
N VAL A 202 0.10 -3.08 -31.22
CA VAL A 202 -0.10 -2.51 -29.87
C VAL A 202 1.21 -2.26 -29.13
N ALA A 203 2.25 -3.03 -29.41
CA ALA A 203 3.53 -2.91 -28.73
C ALA A 203 4.25 -1.61 -29.08
N PRO A 204 4.98 -1.01 -28.13
CA PRO A 204 5.81 0.15 -28.38
C PRO A 204 7.05 -0.20 -29.21
N THR A 205 7.61 0.79 -29.91
CA THR A 205 8.96 0.67 -30.48
C THR A 205 10.03 0.78 -29.38
N LEU A 206 11.28 0.42 -29.69
CA LEU A 206 12.41 0.66 -28.76
C LEU A 206 12.58 2.13 -28.39
N ALA A 207 12.28 3.05 -29.32
CA ALA A 207 12.34 4.49 -29.04
C ALA A 207 11.22 4.93 -28.09
N ASP A 208 10.02 4.36 -28.22
CA ASP A 208 8.91 4.64 -27.32
C ASP A 208 9.21 4.13 -25.91
N LEU A 209 9.79 2.92 -25.79
CA LEU A 209 10.17 2.36 -24.48
C LEU A 209 11.13 3.25 -23.69
N ALA A 210 11.92 4.11 -24.36
CA ALA A 210 12.79 5.08 -23.70
C ALA A 210 12.04 6.21 -22.99
N LEU A 211 10.75 6.39 -23.31
CA LEU A 211 9.87 7.43 -22.77
C LEU A 211 8.72 6.86 -21.90
N MET A 212 8.61 5.54 -21.78
CA MET A 212 7.49 4.87 -21.12
C MET A 212 7.72 4.55 -19.64
N ALA A 213 8.86 4.96 -19.10
CA ALA A 213 9.13 4.92 -17.67
C ALA A 213 9.78 6.22 -17.19
N HIS A 214 9.51 6.60 -15.95
CA HIS A 214 10.21 7.67 -15.26
C HIS A 214 10.17 7.44 -13.74
N VAL A 215 11.01 8.16 -13.01
CA VAL A 215 10.97 8.21 -11.55
C VAL A 215 10.31 9.50 -11.10
N ARG A 216 9.42 9.37 -10.13
CA ARG A 216 8.74 10.47 -9.46
C ARG A 216 9.19 10.52 -8.01
N GLU A 217 9.83 11.62 -7.63
CA GLU A 217 10.20 11.89 -6.25
C GLU A 217 9.14 12.78 -5.59
N VAL A 218 8.66 12.38 -4.41
CA VAL A 218 7.60 13.06 -3.67
C VAL A 218 7.94 13.18 -2.20
N SER A 219 7.52 14.27 -1.57
CA SER A 219 7.64 14.47 -0.12
C SER A 219 6.73 13.52 0.67
N PHE A 220 7.25 13.00 1.79
CA PHE A 220 6.51 12.19 2.76
C PHE A 220 6.13 12.96 4.02
N ILE A 221 6.56 14.21 4.18
CA ILE A 221 6.39 15.00 5.42
C ILE A 221 4.91 15.14 5.85
N GLN A 222 3.97 15.13 4.90
CA GLN A 222 2.52 15.25 5.16
C GLN A 222 1.72 14.02 4.70
N LYS A 223 2.38 12.91 4.36
CA LYS A 223 1.68 11.69 3.93
C LYS A 223 1.51 10.71 5.10
N PRO A 224 0.36 10.01 5.21
CA PRO A 224 0.22 8.93 6.18
C PRO A 224 1.33 7.90 5.97
N THR A 225 1.93 7.39 7.05
CA THR A 225 2.99 6.38 7.00
C THR A 225 2.55 5.18 6.17
N ILE A 226 3.22 4.97 5.04
CA ILE A 226 2.94 3.89 4.10
C ILE A 226 3.82 2.69 4.50
N SER A 227 3.20 1.60 4.97
CA SER A 227 3.90 0.44 5.52
C SER A 227 4.83 -0.31 4.53
N SER A 228 4.73 -0.03 3.23
CA SER A 228 5.50 -0.67 2.15
C SER A 228 6.67 0.15 1.61
N VAL A 229 6.90 1.37 2.09
CA VAL A 229 8.03 2.20 1.69
C VAL A 229 9.07 2.20 2.81
N THR A 230 10.24 1.63 2.56
CA THR A 230 11.30 1.39 3.56
C THR A 230 12.08 2.62 4.01
N ASP A 231 11.69 3.82 3.61
CA ASP A 231 12.40 5.05 3.96
C ASP A 231 11.85 5.71 5.23
N VAL A 232 11.82 4.93 6.32
CA VAL A 232 11.49 5.44 7.66
C VAL A 232 12.55 6.47 8.07
N GLY A 233 12.26 7.76 7.86
CA GLY A 233 13.08 8.89 8.28
C GLY A 233 13.61 9.80 7.16
N GLN A 234 13.37 9.49 5.88
CA GLN A 234 13.67 10.41 4.79
C GLN A 234 12.46 11.31 4.46
N PRO A 235 12.68 12.61 4.20
CA PRO A 235 11.59 13.55 3.91
C PRO A 235 10.96 13.34 2.53
N ALA A 236 11.58 12.58 1.63
CA ALA A 236 11.11 12.28 0.28
C ALA A 236 11.32 10.82 -0.07
N GLY A 237 10.51 10.28 -0.99
CA GLY A 237 10.72 8.97 -1.60
C GLY A 237 10.52 8.98 -3.10
N ALA A 238 11.27 8.09 -3.76
CA ALA A 238 11.30 7.92 -5.19
C ALA A 238 10.50 6.69 -5.60
N PHE A 239 9.59 6.85 -6.56
CA PHE A 239 8.80 5.77 -7.14
C PHE A 239 9.06 5.73 -8.63
N SER A 240 9.20 4.53 -9.19
CA SER A 240 9.20 4.40 -10.65
C SER A 240 7.80 4.14 -11.17
N ILE A 241 7.52 4.65 -12.36
CA ILE A 241 6.21 4.53 -13.00
C ILE A 241 6.43 4.03 -14.42
N VAL A 242 5.70 2.99 -14.82
CA VAL A 242 5.71 2.44 -16.17
C VAL A 242 4.32 2.57 -16.79
N PHE A 243 4.25 3.07 -18.02
CA PHE A 243 3.00 3.35 -18.73
C PHE A 243 2.73 2.35 -19.86
N GLY A 244 1.47 2.31 -20.28
CA GLY A 244 1.06 1.80 -21.59
C GLY A 244 1.08 2.90 -22.65
N ASN A 245 0.92 2.52 -23.91
CA ASN A 245 0.91 3.41 -25.08
C ASN A 245 -0.46 3.46 -25.78
N ARG A 246 -1.49 2.83 -25.21
CA ARG A 246 -2.86 2.77 -25.77
C ARG A 246 -3.87 3.29 -24.77
N LEU A 247 -4.83 4.08 -25.26
CA LEU A 247 -5.98 4.55 -24.48
C LEU A 247 -7.08 3.47 -24.47
N PRO A 248 -7.81 3.30 -23.35
CA PRO A 248 -8.89 2.34 -23.27
C PRO A 248 -10.11 2.80 -24.08
N GLN A 249 -10.81 1.84 -24.69
CA GLN A 249 -12.05 2.10 -25.43
C GLN A 249 -13.21 2.40 -24.49
N ASP A 250 -14.08 3.33 -24.89
CA ASP A 250 -15.30 3.64 -24.14
C ASP A 250 -16.28 2.45 -24.16
N GLY A 251 -16.90 2.18 -23.01
CA GLY A 251 -17.92 1.15 -22.82
C GLY A 251 -17.39 -0.28 -22.82
N ALA A 252 -16.10 -0.50 -23.08
CA ALA A 252 -15.45 -1.80 -23.15
C ALA A 252 -14.80 -2.20 -21.81
N ASN A 253 -14.74 -3.51 -21.55
CA ASN A 253 -13.86 -4.01 -20.49
C ASN A 253 -12.44 -4.02 -21.01
N THR A 254 -11.55 -3.39 -20.25
CA THR A 254 -10.13 -3.33 -20.58
C THR A 254 -9.34 -4.13 -19.57
N ARG A 255 -8.34 -4.86 -20.05
CA ARG A 255 -7.40 -5.61 -19.23
C ARG A 255 -5.99 -5.11 -19.50
N CYS A 256 -5.25 -4.94 -18.42
CA CYS A 256 -3.87 -4.48 -18.44
C CYS A 256 -2.96 -5.59 -17.92
N TYR A 257 -1.81 -5.74 -18.56
CA TYR A 257 -0.79 -6.71 -18.21
C TYR A 257 0.54 -5.99 -18.12
N LEU A 258 1.14 -5.98 -16.93
CA LEU A 258 2.54 -5.65 -16.79
C LEU A 258 3.35 -6.83 -17.31
N VAL A 259 4.02 -6.66 -18.44
CA VAL A 259 4.79 -7.71 -19.12
C VAL A 259 6.28 -7.42 -19.11
N SER A 260 7.07 -8.49 -19.12
CA SER A 260 8.51 -8.43 -19.37
C SER A 260 8.78 -8.36 -20.88
N LEU A 261 9.56 -7.38 -21.31
CA LEU A 261 10.06 -7.24 -22.68
C LEU A 261 11.56 -7.54 -22.80
N GLU A 262 12.16 -8.15 -21.78
CA GLU A 262 13.59 -8.36 -21.73
C GLU A 262 14.10 -9.18 -22.92
N ALA A 263 15.15 -8.65 -23.58
CA ALA A 263 15.76 -9.23 -24.77
C ALA A 263 14.78 -9.57 -25.92
N LEU A 264 13.57 -8.96 -25.95
CA LEU A 264 12.58 -9.16 -27.00
C LEU A 264 12.68 -8.15 -28.16
N GLU A 265 13.80 -7.42 -28.27
CA GLU A 265 14.07 -6.46 -29.36
C GLU A 265 13.74 -6.99 -30.77
N ASP A 266 13.92 -8.28 -31.01
CA ASP A 266 13.68 -8.94 -32.30
C ASP A 266 12.19 -9.14 -32.66
N TYR A 267 11.29 -8.93 -31.70
CA TYR A 267 9.84 -9.04 -31.84
C TYR A 267 9.14 -7.68 -31.73
N LEU A 268 9.83 -6.64 -31.25
CA LEU A 268 9.27 -5.28 -31.14
C LEU A 268 9.14 -4.62 -32.51
N PRO A 269 8.09 -3.83 -32.76
CA PRO A 269 7.94 -3.10 -34.01
C PRO A 269 9.05 -2.05 -34.20
N THR A 270 9.43 -1.81 -35.45
CA THR A 270 10.44 -0.81 -35.84
C THR A 270 9.84 0.52 -36.28
N SER A 271 8.52 0.57 -36.48
CA SER A 271 7.75 1.76 -36.86
C SER A 271 6.61 1.98 -35.86
N PRO A 272 6.25 3.24 -35.52
CA PRO A 272 5.09 3.55 -34.70
C PRO A 272 3.76 3.06 -35.30
N ASP A 273 3.69 2.92 -36.63
CA ASP A 273 2.53 2.36 -37.33
C ASP A 273 2.42 0.82 -37.21
N GLY A 274 3.36 0.22 -36.48
CA GLY A 274 3.46 -1.21 -36.27
C GLY A 274 4.10 -1.98 -37.43
N GLY A 275 3.92 -3.29 -37.40
CA GLY A 275 4.40 -4.22 -38.43
C GLY A 275 5.57 -5.11 -37.99
N ALA A 276 5.81 -6.16 -38.77
CA ALA A 276 6.84 -7.14 -38.46
C ALA A 276 8.24 -6.51 -38.51
N PRO A 277 9.06 -6.64 -37.45
CA PRO A 277 10.42 -6.12 -37.45
C PRO A 277 11.34 -6.81 -38.46
N LYS A 278 11.07 -8.08 -38.76
CA LYS A 278 11.87 -8.88 -39.70
C LYS A 278 10.99 -9.49 -40.79
N ALA A 279 11.49 -9.47 -42.02
CA ALA A 279 10.82 -10.12 -43.15
C ALA A 279 10.75 -11.65 -42.92
N GLY A 280 9.57 -12.24 -43.15
CA GLY A 280 9.35 -13.68 -43.04
C GLY A 280 8.83 -14.18 -41.68
N GLN A 281 8.62 -13.31 -40.69
CA GLN A 281 7.90 -13.67 -39.46
C GLN A 281 6.41 -13.91 -39.77
N ASP A 282 5.85 -15.02 -39.29
CA ASP A 282 4.44 -15.35 -39.48
C ASP A 282 3.59 -14.69 -38.39
N GLY A 283 2.85 -13.64 -38.75
CA GLY A 283 1.96 -12.92 -37.83
C GLY A 283 0.86 -13.78 -37.21
N ARG A 284 0.61 -15.00 -37.71
CA ARG A 284 -0.34 -15.97 -37.10
C ARG A 284 0.25 -16.73 -35.91
N GLN A 285 1.57 -16.69 -35.70
CA GLN A 285 2.19 -17.28 -34.53
C GLN A 285 1.82 -16.50 -33.27
N LEU A 286 1.77 -17.21 -32.15
CA LEU A 286 1.53 -16.61 -30.84
C LEU A 286 2.88 -16.27 -30.20
N LEU A 287 3.00 -15.04 -29.71
CA LEU A 287 4.06 -14.60 -28.82
C LEU A 287 3.61 -14.82 -27.38
N ARG A 288 4.36 -15.62 -26.65
CA ARG A 288 4.15 -15.85 -25.22
C ARG A 288 4.93 -14.83 -24.41
N LEU A 289 4.22 -13.98 -23.68
CA LEU A 289 4.77 -12.95 -22.80
C LEU A 289 4.58 -13.37 -21.34
N ALA A 290 5.62 -13.20 -20.52
CA ALA A 290 5.53 -13.38 -19.08
C ALA A 290 4.79 -12.18 -18.46
N VAL A 291 3.77 -12.48 -17.67
CA VAL A 291 2.91 -11.49 -17.01
C VAL A 291 3.33 -11.39 -15.55
N LEU A 292 3.80 -10.21 -15.15
CA LEU A 292 4.24 -9.92 -13.79
C LEU A 292 3.07 -9.48 -12.89
N ARG A 293 2.09 -8.77 -13.47
CA ARG A 293 0.86 -8.32 -12.81
C ARG A 293 -0.23 -8.13 -13.85
N SER A 294 -1.48 -8.48 -13.53
CA SER A 294 -2.64 -8.18 -14.36
C SER A 294 -3.74 -7.49 -13.54
N TRP A 295 -4.47 -6.58 -14.16
CA TRP A 295 -5.66 -5.94 -13.58
C TRP A 295 -6.66 -5.58 -14.67
N ARG A 296 -7.91 -5.31 -14.28
CA ARG A 296 -8.99 -4.97 -15.21
C ARG A 296 -9.76 -3.73 -14.75
N PHE A 297 -10.30 -2.97 -15.69
CA PHE A 297 -11.20 -1.87 -15.39
C PHE A 297 -12.17 -1.68 -16.56
N ARG A 298 -13.16 -0.83 -16.37
CA ARG A 298 -14.11 -0.43 -17.42
C ARG A 298 -14.10 1.08 -17.60
N SER A 299 -13.86 1.53 -18.83
CA SER A 299 -14.10 2.93 -19.18
C SER A 299 -15.58 3.10 -19.49
N THR A 300 -16.21 4.12 -18.90
CA THR A 300 -17.63 4.44 -19.14
C THR A 300 -17.82 5.69 -19.98
N GLY A 301 -16.74 6.41 -20.33
CA GLY A 301 -16.72 7.59 -21.24
C GLY A 301 -17.52 8.80 -20.79
N GLN A 302 -18.37 8.62 -19.78
CA GLN A 302 -19.08 9.67 -19.09
C GLN A 302 -18.26 10.11 -17.89
N PRO A 303 -18.10 11.43 -17.68
CA PRO A 303 -17.63 11.98 -16.43
C PRO A 303 -18.73 11.73 -15.39
N ALA A 304 -18.84 10.51 -14.89
CA ALA A 304 -19.40 10.31 -13.56
C ALA A 304 -18.30 10.71 -12.57
N THR A 305 -17.82 11.96 -12.65
CA THR A 305 -16.96 12.47 -11.60
C THR A 305 -17.78 12.45 -10.32
N PHE A 306 -17.12 12.24 -9.18
CA PHE A 306 -17.80 12.32 -7.89
C PHE A 306 -18.62 13.62 -7.76
N VAL A 307 -18.12 14.72 -8.35
CA VAL A 307 -18.80 16.01 -8.42
C VAL A 307 -20.10 15.91 -9.22
N ASP A 308 -20.07 15.35 -10.42
CA ASP A 308 -21.27 15.22 -11.27
C ASP A 308 -22.33 14.31 -10.63
N ALA A 309 -21.90 13.21 -9.99
CA ALA A 309 -22.79 12.35 -9.22
C ALA A 309 -23.40 13.10 -8.00
N LEU A 310 -22.61 13.93 -7.31
CA LEU A 310 -23.06 14.76 -6.19
C LEU A 310 -24.03 15.87 -6.65
N LEU A 311 -23.79 16.46 -7.82
CA LEU A 311 -24.68 17.45 -8.41
C LEU A 311 -26.00 16.81 -8.86
N ALA A 312 -25.94 15.63 -9.48
CA ALA A 312 -27.11 14.87 -9.91
C ALA A 312 -27.98 14.41 -8.72
N LEU A 313 -27.38 14.14 -7.56
CA LEU A 313 -28.10 13.82 -6.32
C LEU A 313 -29.04 14.94 -5.86
N ASN A 314 -28.78 16.20 -6.22
CA ASN A 314 -29.60 17.32 -5.76
C ASN A 314 -30.96 17.45 -6.46
N GLN A 315 -31.23 16.71 -7.56
CA GLN A 315 -32.40 16.81 -8.46
C GLN A 315 -32.70 18.26 -8.92
N ASP A 316 -33.06 18.46 -10.19
CA ASP A 316 -33.49 19.77 -10.70
C ASP A 316 -34.86 20.22 -10.14
N ASP A 317 -35.53 19.36 -9.36
CA ASP A 317 -36.79 19.65 -8.71
C ASP A 317 -36.54 20.44 -7.42
N ALA A 318 -36.49 21.77 -7.56
CA ALA A 318 -36.67 22.68 -6.45
C ALA A 318 -37.87 22.21 -5.62
N ALA A 319 -37.71 22.13 -4.29
CA ALA A 319 -38.86 21.96 -3.42
C ALA A 319 -39.89 23.08 -3.71
N PRO A 320 -41.18 22.91 -3.37
CA PRO A 320 -42.18 23.98 -3.53
C PRO A 320 -41.79 25.32 -2.88
N SER A 321 -40.83 25.31 -1.95
CA SER A 321 -40.21 26.47 -1.30
C SER A 321 -39.12 27.17 -2.13
N GLY A 322 -38.70 26.64 -3.28
CA GLY A 322 -37.61 27.16 -4.10
C GLY A 322 -36.21 26.80 -3.61
N GLU A 323 -36.08 26.05 -2.51
CA GLU A 323 -34.80 25.62 -1.95
C GLU A 323 -34.33 24.32 -2.61
N LYS A 324 -33.07 24.26 -3.01
CA LYS A 324 -32.43 23.05 -3.53
C LYS A 324 -32.27 22.04 -2.39
N ARG A 325 -32.72 20.80 -2.59
CA ARG A 325 -32.54 19.72 -1.62
C ARG A 325 -31.06 19.34 -1.55
N THR A 326 -30.35 19.85 -0.56
CA THR A 326 -28.91 19.59 -0.36
C THR A 326 -28.63 18.44 0.61
N VAL A 327 -29.68 17.78 1.12
CA VAL A 327 -29.58 16.69 2.08
C VAL A 327 -30.06 15.39 1.43
N LEU A 328 -29.36 14.29 1.68
CA LEU A 328 -29.89 12.95 1.40
C LEU A 328 -31.10 12.70 2.32
N GLN A 329 -32.29 12.57 1.72
CA GLN A 329 -33.54 12.40 2.45
C GLN A 329 -34.14 11.03 2.14
N LEU A 330 -34.73 10.39 3.15
CA LEU A 330 -35.59 9.24 2.91
C LEU A 330 -36.94 9.74 2.34
N PRO A 331 -37.42 9.17 1.23
CA PRO A 331 -38.72 9.56 0.69
C PRO A 331 -39.82 9.19 1.70
N TYR A 332 -40.60 10.19 2.11
CA TYR A 332 -41.73 10.04 3.02
C TYR A 332 -43.02 10.46 2.31
N ALA A 333 -43.95 9.52 2.16
CA ALA A 333 -45.27 9.75 1.54
C ALA A 333 -46.43 9.76 2.57
N GLY A 334 -46.11 9.85 3.86
CA GLY A 334 -47.11 9.87 4.92
C GLY A 334 -47.62 11.28 5.25
N ALA A 335 -48.61 11.36 6.15
CA ALA A 335 -49.29 12.61 6.50
C ALA A 335 -48.81 13.26 7.82
N ASN A 336 -47.88 12.63 8.55
CA ASN A 336 -47.41 13.17 9.83
C ASN A 336 -46.35 14.25 9.59
N ALA A 337 -46.73 15.51 9.85
CA ALA A 337 -45.86 16.67 9.64
C ALA A 337 -44.56 16.63 10.47
N ALA A 338 -44.58 16.06 11.68
CA ALA A 338 -43.38 15.96 12.52
C ALA A 338 -42.37 14.95 11.94
N LEU A 339 -42.86 13.82 11.40
CA LEU A 339 -42.00 12.85 10.72
C LEU A 339 -41.46 13.41 9.41
N GLN A 340 -42.31 14.09 8.63
CA GLN A 340 -41.89 14.75 7.40
C GLN A 340 -40.77 15.77 7.66
N ALA A 341 -40.93 16.63 8.66
CA ALA A 341 -39.90 17.59 9.06
C ALA A 341 -38.59 16.90 9.49
N GLY A 342 -38.67 15.79 10.24
CA GLY A 342 -37.50 14.98 10.60
C GLY A 342 -36.74 14.44 9.39
N PHE A 343 -37.45 13.88 8.40
CA PHE A 343 -36.86 13.39 7.16
C PHE A 343 -36.29 14.52 6.30
N GLU A 344 -36.96 15.67 6.23
CA GLU A 344 -36.47 16.86 5.53
C GLU A 344 -35.17 17.39 6.15
N MET A 345 -35.02 17.24 7.47
CA MET A 345 -33.79 17.48 8.23
C MET A 345 -32.75 16.34 8.12
N GLY A 346 -32.99 15.32 7.29
CA GLY A 346 -32.05 14.22 7.08
C GLY A 346 -31.91 13.24 8.25
N TYR A 347 -32.88 13.22 9.18
CA TYR A 347 -32.95 12.17 10.19
C TYR A 347 -33.46 10.85 9.58
N VAL A 348 -32.90 9.75 10.06
CA VAL A 348 -33.28 8.39 9.71
C VAL A 348 -33.68 7.65 10.99
N PRO A 349 -34.85 7.00 11.05
CA PRO A 349 -35.23 6.19 12.19
C PRO A 349 -34.46 4.86 12.14
N LEU A 350 -33.79 4.52 13.23
CA LEU A 350 -33.05 3.26 13.37
C LEU A 350 -33.55 2.48 14.58
N ASN A 351 -33.64 1.17 14.41
CA ASN A 351 -33.87 0.27 15.54
C ASN A 351 -32.69 0.36 16.51
N THR A 352 -33.00 0.60 17.77
CA THR A 352 -32.03 0.84 18.82
C THR A 352 -32.29 -0.15 19.94
N VAL A 353 -31.26 -0.91 20.31
CA VAL A 353 -31.28 -1.71 21.53
C VAL A 353 -30.66 -0.90 22.63
N MET A 354 -31.44 -0.53 23.64
CA MET A 354 -30.95 0.20 24.80
C MET A 354 -30.03 -0.70 25.63
N ARG A 355 -29.16 -0.09 26.44
CA ARG A 355 -28.27 -0.84 27.34
C ARG A 355 -29.02 -1.72 28.36
N THR A 356 -30.27 -1.38 28.65
CA THR A 356 -31.22 -2.15 29.47
C THR A 356 -31.77 -3.39 28.77
N GLY A 357 -31.53 -3.55 27.46
CA GLY A 357 -32.04 -4.65 26.63
C GLY A 357 -33.39 -4.37 25.98
N GLU A 358 -33.91 -3.14 26.11
CA GLU A 358 -35.18 -2.74 25.49
C GLU A 358 -34.99 -2.36 24.03
N ASP A 359 -35.88 -2.84 23.17
CA ASP A 359 -35.93 -2.45 21.76
C ASP A 359 -36.78 -1.20 21.59
N THR A 360 -36.20 -0.16 21.00
CA THR A 360 -36.88 1.10 20.70
C THR A 360 -36.48 1.63 19.32
N LEU A 361 -37.12 2.71 18.89
CA LEU A 361 -36.78 3.44 17.67
C LEU A 361 -36.17 4.78 18.06
N SER A 362 -35.02 5.11 17.49
CA SER A 362 -34.36 6.39 17.71
C SER A 362 -34.04 7.06 16.38
N TRP A 363 -34.07 8.38 16.38
CA TRP A 363 -33.55 9.21 15.31
C TRP A 363 -32.03 9.14 15.25
N TYR A 364 -31.50 9.04 14.04
CA TYR A 364 -30.09 9.17 13.77
C TYR A 364 -29.87 10.14 12.62
N ARG A 365 -28.85 10.97 12.74
CA ARG A 365 -28.36 11.84 11.68
C ARG A 365 -26.85 11.89 11.69
N GLY A 366 -26.27 11.90 10.49
CA GLY A 366 -24.83 11.96 10.31
C GLY A 366 -24.22 13.32 10.71
N PRO A 367 -22.90 13.38 10.90
CA PRO A 367 -22.20 14.60 11.31
C PRO A 367 -22.13 15.69 10.20
N LEU A 368 -22.33 15.32 8.94
CA LEU A 368 -22.21 16.21 7.78
C LEU A 368 -23.57 16.81 7.37
N ALA A 369 -24.21 17.52 8.31
CA ALA A 369 -25.44 18.26 8.00
C ALA A 369 -25.11 19.56 7.23
N PRO A 370 -25.81 19.88 6.13
CA PRO A 370 -25.52 21.07 5.31
C PRO A 370 -26.11 22.37 5.90
N TYR A 371 -26.48 22.36 7.17
CA TYR A 371 -27.06 23.49 7.88
C TYR A 371 -26.60 23.51 9.34
N ALA A 372 -26.65 24.69 9.95
CA ALA A 372 -26.27 24.86 11.35
C ALA A 372 -27.28 24.18 12.28
N ASN A 373 -26.79 23.32 13.17
CA ASN A 373 -27.62 22.68 14.17
C ASN A 373 -27.78 23.58 15.39
N ALA A 374 -29.01 23.99 15.68
CA ALA A 374 -29.34 24.77 16.87
C ALA A 374 -29.40 23.92 18.16
N VAL A 375 -29.27 22.59 18.06
CA VAL A 375 -29.31 21.68 19.20
C VAL A 375 -28.03 21.82 20.01
N VAL A 376 -28.17 22.17 21.30
CA VAL A 376 -27.04 22.28 22.23
C VAL A 376 -26.41 20.90 22.42
N PRO A 377 -25.10 20.73 22.14
CA PRO A 377 -24.42 19.46 22.32
C PRO A 377 -24.36 19.06 23.81
N PRO A 378 -24.27 17.76 24.12
CA PRO A 378 -24.12 17.30 25.50
C PRO A 378 -22.84 17.86 26.13
N ALA A 379 -22.91 18.17 27.43
CA ALA A 379 -21.75 18.66 28.17
C ALA A 379 -20.65 17.59 28.25
N LEU A 380 -19.44 17.94 27.83
CA LEU A 380 -18.27 17.07 27.93
C LEU A 380 -17.63 17.19 29.33
N PRO A 381 -17.06 16.11 29.88
CA PRO A 381 -16.90 14.78 29.28
C PRO A 381 -18.15 13.91 29.41
N VAL A 382 -18.46 13.19 28.33
CA VAL A 382 -19.53 12.18 28.30
C VAL A 382 -18.95 10.82 28.70
N THR A 383 -19.52 10.19 29.73
CA THR A 383 -19.02 8.92 30.30
C THR A 383 -19.47 7.68 29.54
N SER A 384 -20.59 7.75 28.82
CA SER A 384 -21.20 6.65 28.08
C SER A 384 -21.99 7.17 26.89
N PRO A 385 -22.18 6.37 25.83
CA PRO A 385 -22.97 6.79 24.67
C PRO A 385 -24.42 7.13 25.06
N ASP A 386 -25.00 6.41 26.03
CA ASP A 386 -26.34 6.67 26.56
C ASP A 386 -26.50 8.08 27.15
N ALA A 387 -25.43 8.64 27.73
CA ALA A 387 -25.46 9.99 28.30
C ALA A 387 -25.47 11.09 27.23
N ALA A 388 -25.30 10.72 25.95
CA ALA A 388 -25.40 11.61 24.81
C ALA A 388 -26.71 11.42 24.01
N LEU A 389 -27.67 10.61 24.50
CA LEU A 389 -29.01 10.51 23.91
C LEU A 389 -29.81 11.77 24.25
N ILE A 390 -30.49 12.33 23.25
CA ILE A 390 -31.36 13.51 23.42
C ILE A 390 -32.80 13.07 23.23
N PHE A 391 -33.69 13.35 24.19
CA PHE A 391 -35.11 13.02 24.05
C PHE A 391 -35.85 14.12 23.30
N ASP A 392 -36.54 13.79 22.21
CA ASP A 392 -37.45 14.72 21.52
C ASP A 392 -38.89 14.51 22.01
N PRO A 393 -39.47 15.46 22.77
CA PRO A 393 -40.85 15.33 23.27
C PRO A 393 -41.90 15.42 22.16
N THR A 394 -41.57 15.93 20.97
CA THR A 394 -42.51 16.10 19.85
C THR A 394 -42.81 14.77 19.18
N THR A 395 -41.77 13.97 18.92
CA THR A 395 -41.90 12.64 18.29
C THR A 395 -41.95 11.51 19.31
N GLY A 396 -41.56 11.77 20.57
CA GLY A 396 -41.47 10.74 21.61
C GLY A 396 -40.29 9.78 21.42
N MET A 397 -39.35 10.11 20.54
CA MET A 397 -38.19 9.31 20.18
C MET A 397 -36.90 9.91 20.76
N PHE A 398 -35.89 9.07 20.95
CA PHE A 398 -34.53 9.55 21.24
C PHE A 398 -33.81 9.94 19.95
N ASP A 399 -32.93 10.93 20.00
CA ASP A 399 -31.89 11.20 19.01
C ASP A 399 -30.57 10.61 19.53
N MET A 400 -30.05 9.64 18.77
CA MET A 400 -28.80 8.94 19.09
C MET A 400 -27.57 9.52 18.40
N SER A 401 -27.71 10.59 17.61
CA SER A 401 -26.64 11.11 16.75
C SER A 401 -25.33 11.39 17.51
N TYR A 402 -25.42 12.01 18.69
CA TYR A 402 -24.25 12.28 19.52
C TYR A 402 -23.70 11.01 20.21
N GLY A 403 -24.55 10.06 20.62
CA GLY A 403 -24.12 8.78 21.16
C GLY A 403 -23.37 7.93 20.13
N THR A 404 -23.84 7.94 18.89
CA THR A 404 -23.17 7.31 17.75
C THR A 404 -21.86 8.00 17.43
N ALA A 405 -21.82 9.35 17.41
CA ALA A 405 -20.58 10.10 17.21
C ALA A 405 -19.53 9.79 18.28
N TRP A 406 -19.93 9.72 19.56
CA TRP A 406 -19.05 9.32 20.67
C TRP A 406 -18.50 7.90 20.46
N THR A 407 -19.33 6.97 20.00
CA THR A 407 -18.94 5.58 19.78
C THR A 407 -17.99 5.43 18.59
N ILE A 408 -18.26 6.11 17.47
CA ILE A 408 -17.37 6.15 16.31
C ILE A 408 -16.02 6.76 16.70
N GLY A 409 -16.01 7.89 17.41
CA GLY A 409 -14.78 8.52 17.88
C GLY A 409 -13.95 7.58 18.77
N ARG A 410 -14.60 6.83 19.66
CA ARG A 410 -13.95 5.79 20.46
C ARG A 410 -13.36 4.68 19.59
N MET A 411 -14.06 4.21 18.56
CA MET A 411 -13.57 3.15 17.68
C MET A 411 -12.36 3.62 16.85
N VAL A 412 -12.43 4.83 16.28
CA VAL A 412 -11.33 5.45 15.52
C VAL A 412 -10.10 5.61 16.42
N ALA A 413 -10.29 6.11 17.64
CA ALA A 413 -9.20 6.25 18.60
C ALA A 413 -8.59 4.89 18.98
N LEU A 414 -9.40 3.83 19.12
CA LEU A 414 -8.88 2.49 19.41
C LEU A 414 -8.18 1.82 18.22
N GLN A 415 -8.51 2.21 16.99
CA GLN A 415 -7.85 1.72 15.78
C GLN A 415 -6.44 2.31 15.62
N ASP A 416 -6.23 3.55 16.09
CA ASP A 416 -4.92 4.19 16.08
C ASP A 416 -4.00 3.60 17.17
N GLN A 417 -2.96 2.88 16.75
CA GLN A 417 -1.98 2.28 17.66
C GLN A 417 -1.17 3.32 18.44
N SER A 418 -0.91 4.48 17.83
CA SER A 418 -0.15 5.56 18.45
C SER A 418 -0.89 6.17 19.65
N PHE A 419 -2.23 6.14 19.63
CA PHE A 419 -3.08 6.58 20.73
C PHE A 419 -3.43 5.44 21.71
N SER A 420 -3.82 4.27 21.20
CA SER A 420 -4.38 3.19 22.03
C SER A 420 -3.36 2.54 22.97
N VAL A 421 -2.10 2.40 22.55
CA VAL A 421 -1.03 1.81 23.38
C VAL A 421 -0.68 2.69 24.59
N PRO A 422 -0.42 4.01 24.44
CA PRO A 422 -0.24 4.89 25.60
C PRO A 422 -1.46 4.94 26.52
N LEU A 423 -2.69 4.97 25.97
CA LEU A 423 -3.91 4.98 26.77
C LEU A 423 -4.02 3.71 27.64
N TYR A 424 -3.70 2.54 27.09
CA TYR A 424 -3.69 1.28 27.83
C TYR A 424 -2.64 1.31 28.95
N GLY A 425 -1.40 1.74 28.64
CA GLY A 425 -0.33 1.85 29.63
C GLY A 425 -0.69 2.79 30.78
N TRP A 426 -1.32 3.94 30.48
CA TRP A 426 -1.83 4.86 31.50
C TRP A 426 -2.90 4.21 32.39
N LYS A 427 -3.90 3.53 31.80
CA LYS A 427 -4.95 2.83 32.56
C LYS A 427 -4.38 1.74 33.46
N GLN A 428 -3.44 0.95 32.95
CA GLN A 428 -2.77 -0.09 33.73
C GLN A 428 -2.00 0.51 34.91
N GLY A 429 -1.28 1.61 34.69
CA GLY A 429 -0.57 2.33 35.75
C GLY A 429 -1.50 2.88 36.84
N VAL A 430 -2.66 3.44 36.47
CA VAL A 430 -3.68 3.89 37.43
C VAL A 430 -4.23 2.70 38.24
N HIS A 431 -4.53 1.58 37.57
CA HIS A 431 -5.03 0.38 38.23
C HIS A 431 -4.03 -0.19 39.24
N GLN A 432 -2.76 -0.27 38.87
CA GLN A 432 -1.68 -0.71 39.77
C GLN A 432 -1.54 0.20 41.00
N LYS A 433 -1.58 1.52 40.81
CA LYS A 433 -1.55 2.49 41.92
C LYS A 433 -2.73 2.33 42.87
N LEU A 434 -3.93 2.11 42.34
CA LEU A 434 -5.13 1.86 43.14
C LEU A 434 -5.04 0.55 43.92
N LEU A 435 -4.58 -0.54 43.28
CA LEU A 435 -4.38 -1.81 43.97
C LEU A 435 -3.30 -1.73 45.06
N ALA A 436 -2.23 -0.99 44.82
CA ALA A 436 -1.19 -0.75 45.82
C ALA A 436 -1.73 0.07 47.01
N SER A 437 -2.56 1.08 46.78
CA SER A 437 -3.14 1.88 47.87
C SER A 437 -4.16 1.09 48.70
N VAL A 438 -5.04 0.33 48.05
CA VAL A 438 -6.03 -0.51 48.74
C VAL A 438 -5.35 -1.64 49.50
N SER A 439 -4.39 -2.33 48.88
CA SER A 439 -3.65 -3.41 49.55
C SER A 439 -2.81 -2.88 50.71
N GLY A 440 -2.14 -1.73 50.54
CA GLY A 440 -1.44 -1.03 51.62
C GLY A 440 -2.36 -0.66 52.78
N GLY A 441 -3.56 -0.13 52.50
CA GLY A 441 -4.55 0.19 53.52
C GLY A 441 -5.05 -1.04 54.30
N ILE A 442 -5.33 -2.14 53.61
CA ILE A 442 -5.72 -3.41 54.23
C ILE A 442 -4.58 -3.96 55.09
N LEU A 443 -3.34 -3.94 54.59
CA LEU A 443 -2.18 -4.43 55.30
C LEU A 443 -1.94 -3.60 56.58
N ALA A 444 -2.02 -2.28 56.49
CA ALA A 444 -1.88 -1.37 57.61
C ALA A 444 -2.96 -1.62 58.70
N GLN A 445 -4.23 -1.82 58.30
CA GLN A 445 -5.29 -2.19 59.24
C GLN A 445 -5.04 -3.54 59.92
N ARG A 446 -4.57 -4.54 59.18
CA ARG A 446 -4.27 -5.88 59.73
C ARG A 446 -3.06 -5.86 60.68
N LEU A 447 -2.04 -5.08 60.36
CA LEU A 447 -0.88 -4.86 61.22
C LEU A 447 -1.24 -4.08 62.50
N ALA A 448 -2.09 -3.05 62.41
CA ALA A 448 -2.57 -2.31 63.57
C ALA A 448 -3.45 -3.17 64.50
N ALA A 449 -4.15 -4.18 63.96
CA ALA A 449 -4.97 -5.11 64.73
C ALA A 449 -4.16 -6.24 65.41
N LEU A 450 -2.90 -6.46 65.02
CA LEU A 450 -1.98 -7.35 65.73
C LEU A 450 -1.47 -6.58 66.95
N SER A 451 -1.96 -6.91 68.14
CA SER A 451 -1.51 -6.29 69.38
C SER A 451 0.02 -6.40 69.54
N ALA A 452 0.67 -5.32 69.98
CA ALA A 452 2.09 -5.32 70.28
C ALA A 452 2.44 -6.54 71.13
N THR A 453 3.39 -7.35 70.66
CA THR A 453 3.83 -8.53 71.38
C THR A 453 4.42 -8.05 72.72
N PRO A 454 3.88 -8.45 73.89
CA PRO A 454 4.43 -7.99 75.14
C PRO A 454 5.84 -8.55 75.26
N LEU A 455 6.84 -7.67 75.11
CA LEU A 455 8.22 -8.04 75.37
C LEU A 455 8.34 -8.43 76.86
N PRO A 456 8.97 -9.56 77.20
CA PRO A 456 9.18 -9.92 78.59
C PRO A 456 9.96 -8.81 79.31
N MET A 457 9.53 -8.42 80.51
CA MET A 457 9.94 -7.19 81.24
C MET A 457 11.44 -6.91 81.26
N HIS A 458 12.28 -7.94 81.27
CA HIS A 458 13.74 -7.79 81.31
C HIS A 458 14.35 -7.26 79.98
N VAL A 459 13.62 -7.37 78.86
CA VAL A 459 14.01 -6.81 77.56
C VAL A 459 13.42 -5.41 77.37
N ALA A 460 12.16 -5.19 77.78
CA ALA A 460 11.49 -3.90 77.66
C ALA A 460 12.22 -2.76 78.40
N ALA A 461 12.87 -3.05 79.53
CA ALA A 461 13.63 -2.06 80.29
C ALA A 461 14.98 -1.63 79.66
N ARG A 462 15.44 -2.31 78.59
CA ARG A 462 16.73 -2.05 77.93
C ARG A 462 16.62 -1.43 76.54
N VAL A 463 15.40 -1.30 76.01
CA VAL A 463 15.16 -0.66 74.72
C VAL A 463 14.67 0.76 75.01
N PRO A 464 15.41 1.82 74.63
CA PRO A 464 14.86 3.17 74.70
C PRO A 464 13.62 3.22 73.80
N GLU A 465 12.52 3.81 74.26
CA GLU A 465 11.31 3.99 73.47
C GLU A 465 11.66 4.60 72.11
N LEU A 466 11.66 3.76 71.08
CA LEU A 466 11.67 4.20 69.70
C LEU A 466 10.24 4.63 69.40
N ASP A 467 9.98 5.90 69.64
CA ASP A 467 8.79 6.59 69.18
C ASP A 467 8.88 6.74 67.66
N THR A 468 8.66 5.65 66.94
CA THR A 468 8.45 5.68 65.49
C THR A 468 7.12 5.03 65.18
N ALA A 469 6.06 5.68 65.65
CA ALA A 469 4.72 5.51 65.14
C ALA A 469 4.59 6.15 63.74
N SER A 470 5.28 5.62 62.72
CA SER A 470 4.77 5.76 61.36
C SER A 470 5.31 4.65 60.45
N PHE A 471 4.38 3.87 59.93
CA PHE A 471 4.61 2.86 58.90
C PHE A 471 5.22 3.48 57.62
N ASP A 472 5.03 4.78 57.39
CA ASP A 472 5.59 5.54 56.27
C ASP A 472 7.12 5.50 56.24
N SER A 473 7.78 5.47 57.39
CA SER A 473 9.26 5.45 57.46
C SER A 473 9.85 4.07 57.11
N ALA A 474 9.07 2.99 57.29
CA ALA A 474 9.50 1.62 57.03
C ALA A 474 9.06 1.09 55.65
N HIS A 475 8.14 1.78 54.97
CA HIS A 475 7.54 1.35 53.70
C HIS A 475 8.58 1.06 52.61
N HIS A 476 9.59 1.92 52.47
CA HIS A 476 10.64 1.77 51.47
C HIS A 476 11.59 0.59 51.74
N LEU A 477 11.82 0.24 53.00
CA LEU A 477 12.70 -0.88 53.39
C LEU A 477 12.05 -2.24 53.14
N ILE A 478 10.72 -2.34 53.31
CA ILE A 478 9.98 -3.59 53.10
C ILE A 478 9.80 -3.89 51.61
N LEU A 479 9.62 -2.87 50.76
CA LEU A 479 9.54 -3.05 49.31
C LEU A 479 10.85 -3.56 48.70
N HIS A 480 12.01 -3.18 49.25
CA HIS A 480 13.30 -3.72 48.80
C HIS A 480 13.48 -5.20 49.14
N ALA A 481 12.97 -5.65 50.30
CA ALA A 481 13.06 -7.06 50.70
C ALA A 481 12.10 -7.98 49.92
N LEU A 482 10.95 -7.46 49.46
CA LEU A 482 9.97 -8.22 48.69
C LEU A 482 10.23 -8.25 47.17
N ALA A 483 11.10 -7.35 46.66
CA ALA A 483 11.42 -7.27 45.24
C ALA A 483 12.49 -8.27 44.76
N GLY A 484 12.98 -9.18 45.62
CA GLY A 484 13.80 -10.33 45.23
C GLY A 484 14.97 -9.97 44.31
N ARG A 485 15.77 -8.97 44.70
CA ARG A 485 17.09 -8.74 44.12
C ARG A 485 18.14 -9.11 45.16
N ASP A 486 18.91 -10.16 44.86
CA ASP A 486 20.25 -10.32 45.41
C ASP A 486 21.14 -9.12 45.03
#